data_AF-A0A1F9TSL3-F1
#
_entry.id   AF-A0A1F9TSL3-F1
#
_cell.length_a   1.000
_cell.length_b   1.000
_cell.length_c   1.000
_cell.angle_alpha   90.00
_cell.angle_beta   90.00
_cell.angle_gamma   90.00
#
_symmetry.space_group_name_H-M   'P 1'
#
loop_
_entity.id
_entity.type
_entity.pdbx_description
1 polymer ?
#
loop_
_entity_poly.entity_id
_entity_poly.type
_entity_poly.pdbx_seq_one_letter_code
_entity_poly.pdbx_strand_id
1 'polypeptide(L)'
;MHLLPGVLGLLLLAAPCAADERLEPFFGYWAGEVTASPGGCEWKVKGRFSPAGGSMRGSFTYSGPCSKAPGSGSFNVNRQDGPCLQAMLSIPGLPGMNGEACFNGDGDLVFKSGLARGKLTLSEGDSRADLEAASPLGSAEGVFNKVPQKKPKKTTVKGKAEGKKDAKKVKPVLPEVLIGSY
;
A
#
# COMPACT_ATOMS: atom_id res chain seq x y z
N MET A 1 -30.55 -0.45 -43.18
CA MET A 1 -29.18 0.10 -43.26
C MET A 1 -29.00 1.06 -42.10
N HIS A 2 -27.90 0.89 -41.37
CA HIS A 2 -27.21 1.90 -40.55
C HIS A 2 -28.00 2.54 -39.40
N LEU A 3 -27.44 2.74 -38.22
CA LEU A 3 -26.24 2.29 -37.54
C LEU A 3 -26.52 2.80 -36.11
N LEU A 4 -26.19 1.99 -35.11
CA LEU A 4 -25.95 2.49 -33.77
C LEU A 4 -25.14 3.81 -33.82
N PRO A 5 -25.59 4.85 -33.11
CA PRO A 5 -24.73 5.32 -32.02
C PRO A 5 -25.52 5.78 -30.78
N GLY A 6 -26.67 5.17 -30.48
CA GLY A 6 -27.21 5.22 -29.12
C GLY A 6 -26.30 4.52 -28.10
N VAL A 7 -25.42 3.63 -28.57
CA VAL A 7 -24.43 2.90 -27.76
C VAL A 7 -23.10 3.63 -27.61
N LEU A 8 -22.86 4.72 -28.37
CA LEU A 8 -21.66 5.55 -28.15
C LEU A 8 -21.80 6.48 -26.93
N GLY A 9 -23.03 6.80 -26.51
CA GLY A 9 -23.28 7.63 -25.33
C GLY A 9 -23.01 6.92 -23.99
N LEU A 10 -23.10 5.58 -23.96
CA LEU A 10 -22.87 4.79 -22.74
C LEU A 10 -21.42 4.30 -22.57
N LEU A 11 -20.58 4.42 -23.60
CA LEU A 11 -19.16 4.03 -23.51
C LEU A 11 -18.25 5.15 -22.95
N LEU A 12 -18.75 6.37 -22.79
CA LEU A 12 -18.02 7.48 -22.16
C LEU A 12 -18.28 7.64 -20.66
N LEU A 13 -19.15 6.80 -20.07
CA LEU A 13 -19.34 6.70 -18.61
C LEU A 13 -18.39 5.70 -17.94
N ALA A 14 -17.48 5.11 -18.71
CA ALA A 14 -16.38 4.30 -18.22
C ALA A 14 -15.05 5.03 -18.43
N ALA A 15 -14.95 6.30 -18.06
CA ALA A 15 -13.71 6.69 -17.42
C ALA A 15 -13.70 5.89 -16.11
N PRO A 16 -12.82 4.89 -15.91
CA PRO A 16 -12.55 4.50 -14.54
C PRO A 16 -12.27 5.81 -13.81
N CYS A 17 -12.82 6.00 -12.61
CA CYS A 17 -12.23 6.94 -11.66
C CYS A 17 -10.77 6.49 -11.55
N ALA A 18 -9.93 7.02 -12.43
CA ALA A 18 -8.53 6.70 -12.49
C ALA A 18 -8.04 7.08 -11.11
N ALA A 19 -7.42 6.12 -10.44
CA ALA A 19 -6.54 6.50 -9.36
C ALA A 19 -5.69 7.66 -9.89
N ASP A 20 -5.51 8.69 -9.07
CA ASP A 20 -4.61 9.78 -9.43
C ASP A 20 -3.30 9.13 -9.92
N GLU A 21 -2.92 9.35 -11.19
CA GLU A 21 -1.79 8.64 -11.81
C GLU A 21 -0.50 8.86 -11.01
N ARG A 22 -0.43 9.98 -10.28
CA ARG A 22 0.68 10.32 -9.36
C ARG A 22 0.76 9.40 -8.14
N LEU A 23 -0.33 8.70 -7.79
CA LEU A 23 -0.38 7.73 -6.70
C LEU A 23 -0.02 6.31 -7.14
N GLU A 24 -0.10 6.00 -8.45
CA GLU A 24 0.22 4.67 -8.96
C GLU A 24 1.62 4.16 -8.59
N PRO A 25 2.67 4.99 -8.63
CA PRO A 25 4.01 4.62 -8.16
C PRO A 25 4.03 4.06 -6.74
N PHE A 26 3.14 4.51 -5.87
CA PHE A 26 3.09 4.09 -4.46
C PHE A 26 2.31 2.78 -4.25
N PHE A 27 1.52 2.29 -5.21
CA PHE A 27 0.72 1.08 -5.02
C PHE A 27 1.57 -0.19 -4.93
N GLY A 28 1.18 -1.11 -4.05
CA GLY A 28 1.86 -2.39 -3.87
C GLY A 28 2.29 -2.65 -2.44
N TYR A 29 3.28 -3.52 -2.27
CA TYR A 29 3.89 -3.79 -0.97
C TYR A 29 5.22 -3.07 -0.87
N TRP A 30 5.50 -2.52 0.31
CA TRP A 30 6.73 -1.81 0.63
C TRP A 30 7.33 -2.39 1.91
N ALA A 31 8.65 -2.47 1.96
CA ALA A 31 9.38 -2.86 3.16
C ALA A 31 10.61 -1.97 3.31
N GLY A 32 10.89 -1.53 4.52
CA GLY A 32 11.95 -0.57 4.76
C GLY A 32 12.36 -0.49 6.22
N GLU A 33 13.35 0.35 6.46
CA GLU A 33 13.89 0.66 7.77
C GLU A 33 13.83 2.17 7.98
N VAL A 34 13.47 2.59 9.19
CA VAL A 34 13.38 3.99 9.62
C VAL A 34 14.17 4.17 10.90
N THR A 35 15.10 5.11 10.93
CA THR A 35 15.87 5.47 12.12
C THR A 35 15.38 6.80 12.67
N ALA A 36 14.95 6.80 13.93
CA ALA A 36 14.49 7.99 14.63
C ALA A 36 15.58 8.59 15.53
N SER A 37 15.67 9.91 15.54
CA SER A 37 16.53 10.72 16.41
C SER A 37 15.70 11.70 17.24
N PRO A 38 16.09 12.06 18.48
CA PRO A 38 17.26 11.55 19.20
C PRO A 38 17.03 10.11 19.69
N GLY A 39 18.12 9.33 19.80
CA GLY A 39 18.10 7.96 20.33
C GLY A 39 18.45 6.86 19.33
N GLY A 40 18.55 7.17 18.03
CA GLY A 40 19.02 6.22 17.00
C GLY A 40 18.14 4.97 16.91
N CYS A 41 16.84 5.10 17.17
CA CYS A 41 15.97 3.95 17.23
C CYS A 41 15.59 3.48 15.83
N GLU A 42 16.00 2.26 15.47
CA GLU A 42 15.69 1.66 14.17
C GLU A 42 14.34 0.91 14.20
N TRP A 43 13.53 1.12 13.16
CA TRP A 43 12.22 0.52 13.00
C TRP A 43 12.12 -0.18 11.66
N LYS A 44 11.79 -1.46 11.68
CA LYS A 44 11.42 -2.22 10.48
C LYS A 44 9.95 -1.98 10.18
N VAL A 45 9.67 -1.47 8.99
CA VAL A 45 8.32 -1.09 8.55
C VAL A 45 7.93 -1.89 7.32
N LYS A 46 6.71 -2.42 7.31
CA LYS A 46 6.12 -3.08 6.14
C LYS A 46 4.76 -2.48 5.86
N GLY A 47 4.49 -2.14 4.61
CA GLY A 47 3.26 -1.49 4.18
C GLY A 47 2.62 -2.17 2.97
N ARG A 48 1.30 -2.06 2.85
CA ARG A 48 0.56 -2.39 1.64
C ARG A 48 -0.35 -1.24 1.26
N PHE A 49 -0.17 -0.68 0.07
CA PHE A 49 -0.92 0.46 -0.42
C PHE A 49 -1.75 0.03 -1.63
N SER A 50 -3.00 0.48 -1.70
CA SER A 50 -3.96 0.03 -2.70
C SER A 50 -4.89 1.16 -3.12
N PRO A 51 -5.33 1.18 -4.38
CA PRO A 51 -6.30 2.17 -4.84
C PRO A 51 -7.66 1.98 -4.15
N ALA A 52 -8.37 3.09 -3.94
CA ALA A 52 -9.71 3.14 -3.39
C ALA A 52 -10.51 4.31 -4.00
N GLY A 53 -11.11 4.10 -5.18
CA GLY A 53 -12.08 5.05 -5.76
C GLY A 53 -11.58 6.50 -5.92
N GLY A 54 -10.41 6.69 -6.54
CA GLY A 54 -9.77 8.00 -6.66
C GLY A 54 -8.93 8.41 -5.44
N SER A 55 -8.85 7.56 -4.42
CA SER A 55 -7.99 7.70 -3.24
C SER A 55 -6.97 6.55 -3.15
N MET A 56 -6.05 6.64 -2.21
CA MET A 56 -5.14 5.56 -1.83
C MET A 56 -5.39 5.19 -0.37
N ARG A 57 -5.59 3.90 -0.10
CA ARG A 57 -5.62 3.38 1.27
C ARG A 57 -4.44 2.46 1.51
N GLY A 58 -4.00 2.38 2.75
CA GLY A 58 -2.95 1.44 3.12
C GLY A 58 -3.02 1.00 4.55
N SER A 59 -2.28 -0.07 4.82
CA SER A 59 -1.96 -0.52 6.16
C SER A 59 -0.46 -0.74 6.28
N PHE A 60 0.05 -0.62 7.50
CA PHE A 60 1.44 -0.87 7.78
C PHE A 60 1.61 -1.53 9.15
N THR A 61 2.72 -2.22 9.30
CA THR A 61 3.21 -2.74 10.57
C THR A 61 4.62 -2.22 10.81
N TYR A 62 4.98 -2.06 12.08
CA TYR A 62 6.30 -1.62 12.47
C TYR A 62 6.79 -2.35 13.71
N SER A 63 8.08 -2.61 13.78
CA SER A 63 8.73 -3.24 14.94
C SER A 63 10.15 -2.73 15.06
N GLY A 64 10.64 -2.55 16.27
CA GLY A 64 12.02 -2.13 16.53
C GLY A 64 12.40 -2.39 17.98
N PRO A 65 13.69 -2.28 18.34
CA PRO A 65 14.19 -2.53 19.69
C PRO A 65 13.60 -1.56 20.73
N CYS A 66 13.06 -0.40 20.30
CA CYS A 66 12.46 0.58 21.21
C CYS A 66 10.95 0.39 21.41
N SER A 67 10.35 -0.66 20.85
CA SER A 67 8.98 -1.05 21.20
C SER A 67 8.96 -2.42 21.86
N LYS A 68 8.15 -2.54 22.90
CA LYS A 68 7.91 -3.82 23.59
C LYS A 68 7.16 -4.83 22.71
N ALA A 69 6.40 -4.35 21.71
CA ALA A 69 5.63 -5.19 20.80
C ALA A 69 5.54 -4.56 19.40
N PRO A 70 5.36 -5.36 18.34
CA PRO A 70 5.05 -4.84 17.01
C PRO A 70 3.78 -4.00 17.03
N GLY A 71 3.82 -2.86 16.36
CA GLY A 71 2.69 -1.98 16.15
C GLY A 71 2.11 -2.12 14.74
N SER A 72 0.92 -1.55 14.55
CA SER A 72 0.27 -1.47 13.24
C SER A 72 -0.51 -0.18 13.10
N GLY A 73 -0.81 0.19 11.87
CA GLY A 73 -1.68 1.32 11.57
C GLY A 73 -2.25 1.21 10.17
N SER A 74 -3.14 2.14 9.87
CA SER A 74 -3.74 2.31 8.56
C SER A 74 -3.75 3.77 8.18
N PHE A 75 -3.86 4.03 6.89
CA PHE A 75 -4.01 5.38 6.38
C PHE A 75 -4.96 5.41 5.19
N ASN A 76 -5.53 6.59 4.96
CA ASN A 76 -6.22 6.92 3.73
C ASN A 76 -5.69 8.26 3.22
N VAL A 77 -5.47 8.35 1.92
CA VAL A 77 -5.01 9.53 1.22
C VAL A 77 -6.04 9.86 0.15
N ASN A 78 -6.74 10.96 0.36
CA ASN A 78 -7.75 11.48 -0.56
C ASN A 78 -7.12 12.56 -1.42
N ARG A 79 -7.53 12.61 -2.69
CA ARG A 79 -7.18 13.71 -3.58
C ARG A 79 -7.76 15.03 -3.06
N GLN A 80 -6.97 16.10 -3.15
CA GLN A 80 -7.47 17.47 -3.12
C GLN A 80 -7.31 18.11 -4.52
N ASP A 81 -7.78 19.35 -4.66
CA ASP A 81 -7.55 20.12 -5.88
C ASP A 81 -6.04 20.41 -6.05
N GLY A 82 -5.55 20.31 -7.28
CA GLY A 82 -4.15 20.63 -7.62
C GLY A 82 -3.12 19.54 -7.28
N PRO A 83 -1.89 19.91 -6.83
CA PRO A 83 -0.80 18.98 -6.55
C PRO A 83 -0.88 18.32 -5.17
N CYS A 84 -1.89 18.64 -4.37
CA CYS A 84 -1.98 18.27 -2.97
C CYS A 84 -2.98 17.14 -2.70
N LEU A 85 -2.75 16.45 -1.59
CA LEU A 85 -3.46 15.29 -1.11
C LEU A 85 -3.73 15.45 0.38
N GLN A 86 -4.89 14.99 0.83
CA GLN A 86 -5.23 14.91 2.25
C GLN A 86 -4.94 13.50 2.77
N ALA A 87 -4.02 13.36 3.71
CA ALA A 87 -3.75 12.11 4.40
C ALA A 87 -4.40 12.08 5.78
N MET A 88 -4.94 10.92 6.14
CA MET A 88 -5.38 10.58 7.49
C MET A 88 -4.71 9.28 7.91
N LEU A 89 -4.03 9.31 9.04
CA LEU A 89 -3.28 8.21 9.63
C LEU A 89 -3.95 7.78 10.94
N SER A 90 -4.12 6.48 11.10
CA SER A 90 -4.77 5.86 12.27
C SER A 90 -3.85 4.77 12.84
N ILE A 91 -3.45 4.95 14.09
CA ILE A 91 -2.70 3.95 14.87
C ILE A 91 -3.54 3.61 16.10
N PRO A 92 -3.81 2.32 16.39
CA PRO A 92 -4.59 1.93 17.56
C PRO A 92 -4.03 2.53 18.85
N GLY A 93 -4.89 3.17 19.64
CA GLY A 93 -4.51 3.82 20.90
C GLY A 93 -4.00 5.26 20.76
N LEU A 94 -3.88 5.79 19.54
CA LEU A 94 -3.54 7.20 19.29
C LEU A 94 -4.71 7.94 18.61
N PRO A 95 -4.86 9.26 18.81
CA PRO A 95 -5.74 10.08 18.01
C PRO A 95 -5.41 9.98 16.52
N GLY A 96 -6.43 10.04 15.67
CA GLY A 96 -6.23 10.12 14.23
C GLY A 96 -5.40 11.36 13.86
N MET A 97 -4.39 11.17 13.02
CA MET A 97 -3.49 12.23 12.58
C MET A 97 -3.83 12.63 11.15
N ASN A 98 -4.16 13.90 10.96
CA ASN A 98 -4.40 14.46 9.63
C ASN A 98 -3.18 15.24 9.16
N GLY A 99 -2.88 15.15 7.87
CA GLY A 99 -1.80 15.89 7.22
C GLY A 99 -2.08 16.14 5.76
N GLU A 100 -1.39 17.12 5.21
CA GLU A 100 -1.39 17.42 3.78
C GLU A 100 -0.09 16.89 3.17
N ALA A 101 -0.17 16.38 1.95
CA ALA A 101 0.99 15.98 1.16
C ALA A 101 0.88 16.52 -0.27
N CYS A 102 1.88 17.25 -0.75
CA CYS A 102 1.88 17.86 -2.06
C CYS A 102 3.09 17.43 -2.88
N PHE A 103 2.89 17.21 -4.17
CA PHE A 103 4.01 17.02 -5.10
C PHE A 103 4.68 18.38 -5.39
N ASN A 104 6.00 18.45 -5.21
CA ASN A 104 6.78 19.63 -5.58
C ASN A 104 7.18 19.60 -7.08
N GLY A 105 7.91 20.62 -7.53
CA GLY A 105 8.36 20.71 -8.93
C GLY A 105 9.36 19.62 -9.35
N ASP A 106 9.99 18.95 -8.39
CA ASP A 106 10.95 17.86 -8.61
C ASP A 106 10.28 16.48 -8.60
N GLY A 107 8.97 16.42 -8.31
CA GLY A 107 8.21 15.18 -8.17
C GLY A 107 8.28 14.54 -6.78
N ASP A 108 8.96 15.18 -5.82
CA ASP A 108 8.98 14.74 -4.43
C ASP A 108 7.62 14.96 -3.76
N LEU A 109 7.22 14.03 -2.90
CA LEU A 109 6.03 14.17 -2.07
C LEU A 109 6.41 14.81 -0.73
N VAL A 110 6.13 16.10 -0.59
CA VAL A 110 6.36 16.87 0.64
C VAL A 110 5.11 16.81 1.50
N PHE A 111 5.23 16.42 2.76
CA PHE A 111 4.09 16.31 3.67
C PHE A 111 4.25 17.15 4.93
N LYS A 112 3.13 17.59 5.49
CA LYS A 112 3.05 18.37 6.72
C LYS A 112 1.79 18.00 7.50
N SER A 113 1.97 17.82 8.80
CA SER A 113 0.91 17.68 9.79
C SER A 113 1.19 18.61 10.98
N GLY A 114 0.28 18.66 11.94
CA GLY A 114 0.51 19.37 13.21
C GLY A 114 1.68 18.81 14.03
N LEU A 115 2.13 17.58 13.75
CA LEU A 115 3.14 16.88 14.55
C LEU A 115 4.48 16.72 13.82
N ALA A 116 4.48 16.69 12.48
CA ALA A 116 5.69 16.46 11.70
C ALA A 116 5.57 17.06 10.30
N ARG A 117 6.72 17.40 9.73
CA ARG A 117 6.90 17.71 8.30
C ARG A 117 7.93 16.76 7.73
N GLY A 118 7.86 16.48 6.44
CA GLY A 118 8.82 15.61 5.80
C GLY A 118 8.69 15.56 4.30
N LYS A 119 9.48 14.69 3.71
CA LYS A 119 9.61 14.49 2.28
C LYS A 119 9.77 13.00 2.00
N LEU A 120 9.16 12.56 0.92
CA LEU A 120 9.34 11.24 0.35
C LEU A 120 9.79 11.40 -1.10
N THR A 121 10.98 10.89 -1.40
CA THR A 121 11.59 10.94 -2.74
C THR A 121 11.54 9.55 -3.35
N LEU A 122 10.94 9.42 -4.54
CA LEU A 122 10.96 8.18 -5.30
C LEU A 122 12.20 8.10 -6.19
N SER A 123 12.79 6.92 -6.28
CA SER A 123 13.97 6.66 -7.09
C SER A 123 13.93 5.24 -7.67
N GLU A 124 14.92 4.92 -8.52
CA GLU A 124 15.10 3.58 -9.12
C GLU A 124 13.85 3.07 -9.86
N GLY A 125 13.24 3.92 -10.70
CA GLY A 125 12.02 3.56 -11.44
C GLY A 125 10.84 3.24 -10.52
N ASP A 126 10.63 4.08 -9.50
CA ASP A 126 9.55 3.97 -8.50
C ASP A 126 9.58 2.70 -7.66
N SER A 127 10.76 2.08 -7.55
CA SER A 127 10.96 0.86 -6.74
C SER A 127 11.61 1.14 -5.39
N ARG A 128 12.14 2.34 -5.19
CA ARG A 128 12.74 2.82 -3.95
C ARG A 128 12.11 4.14 -3.52
N ALA A 129 11.91 4.30 -2.22
CA ALA A 129 11.43 5.54 -1.61
C ALA A 129 12.30 5.91 -0.40
N ASP A 130 12.88 7.10 -0.42
CA ASP A 130 13.69 7.64 0.67
C ASP A 130 12.83 8.65 1.46
N LEU A 131 12.78 8.48 2.78
CA LEU A 131 11.96 9.25 3.71
C LEU A 131 12.85 10.14 4.58
N GLU A 132 12.49 11.41 4.66
CA GLU A 132 13.04 12.35 5.63
C GLU A 132 11.89 13.03 6.37
N ALA A 133 11.90 13.03 7.70
CA ALA A 133 10.86 13.64 8.51
C ALA A 133 11.45 14.35 9.73
N ALA A 134 10.82 15.44 10.14
CA ALA A 134 11.20 16.23 11.30
C ALA A 134 9.96 16.68 12.09
N SER A 135 10.10 16.67 13.41
CA SER A 135 9.13 17.13 14.40
C SER A 135 9.85 17.97 15.47
N PRO A 136 9.13 18.69 16.33
CA PRO A 136 9.75 19.36 17.48
C PRO A 136 10.46 18.40 18.44
N LEU A 137 10.12 17.11 18.42
CA LEU A 137 10.67 16.09 19.32
C LEU A 137 11.87 15.35 18.72
N GLY A 138 12.17 15.54 17.44
CA GLY A 138 13.16 14.73 16.75
C GLY A 138 12.96 14.60 15.25
N SER A 139 13.83 13.82 14.60
CA SER A 139 13.79 13.52 13.17
C SER A 139 13.68 12.01 12.92
N ALA A 140 13.32 11.64 11.71
CA ALA A 140 13.34 10.27 11.24
C ALA A 140 13.80 10.23 9.79
N GLU A 141 14.67 9.29 9.48
CA GLU A 141 15.14 9.02 8.12
C GLU A 141 14.92 7.55 7.81
N GLY A 142 14.58 7.21 6.58
CA GLY A 142 14.33 5.83 6.24
C GLY A 142 14.37 5.54 4.75
N VAL A 143 14.46 4.25 4.45
CA VAL A 143 14.52 3.75 3.08
C VAL A 143 13.53 2.62 2.95
N PHE A 144 12.70 2.69 1.91
CA PHE A 144 11.70 1.68 1.58
C PHE A 144 11.94 1.15 0.18
N ASN A 145 11.80 -0.16 0.03
CA ASN A 145 11.87 -0.83 -1.25
C ASN A 145 10.53 -1.51 -1.55
N LYS A 146 10.12 -1.43 -2.80
CA LYS A 146 8.91 -2.06 -3.30
C LYS A 146 9.17 -3.56 -3.38
N VAL A 147 8.33 -4.35 -2.71
CA VAL A 147 8.46 -5.80 -2.69
C VAL A 147 7.81 -6.37 -3.95
N PRO A 148 8.58 -7.07 -4.81
CA PRO A 148 8.01 -7.68 -6.01
C PRO A 148 6.96 -8.72 -5.61
N GLN A 149 5.71 -8.51 -6.01
CA GLN A 149 4.71 -9.55 -5.87
C GLN A 149 5.04 -10.66 -6.89
N LYS A 150 5.56 -11.79 -6.40
CA LYS A 150 5.61 -13.01 -7.22
C LYS A 150 4.16 -13.31 -7.62
N LYS A 151 3.86 -13.22 -8.92
CA LYS A 151 2.57 -13.70 -9.44
C LYS A 151 2.37 -15.13 -8.91
N PRO A 152 1.22 -15.46 -8.31
CA PRO A 152 0.98 -16.83 -7.88
C PRO A 152 1.23 -17.73 -9.09
N LYS A 153 2.17 -18.67 -8.92
CA LYS A 153 2.49 -19.65 -9.95
C LYS A 153 1.17 -20.31 -10.30
N LYS A 154 0.63 -20.07 -11.51
CA LYS A 154 -0.55 -20.80 -11.99
C LYS A 154 -0.19 -22.26 -11.83
N THR A 155 -0.82 -22.95 -10.90
CA THR A 155 -0.77 -24.40 -10.83
C THR A 155 -1.52 -24.85 -12.07
N THR A 156 -0.79 -25.00 -13.17
CA THR A 156 -1.28 -25.68 -14.36
C THR A 156 -1.56 -27.11 -13.91
N VAL A 157 -2.80 -27.37 -13.50
CA VAL A 157 -3.33 -28.72 -13.42
C VAL A 157 -3.22 -29.23 -14.86
N LYS A 158 -2.19 -30.06 -15.11
CA LYS A 158 -2.06 -30.78 -16.37
C LYS A 158 -3.38 -31.51 -16.59
N GLY A 159 -4.08 -31.15 -17.66
CA GLY A 159 -5.25 -31.87 -18.11
C GLY A 159 -4.90 -33.33 -18.32
N LYS A 160 -5.63 -34.22 -17.64
CA LYS A 160 -6.02 -35.49 -18.24
C LYS A 160 -7.46 -35.32 -18.68
N ALA A 161 -7.62 -35.11 -19.97
CA ALA A 161 -8.89 -35.40 -20.62
C ALA A 161 -9.04 -36.93 -20.65
N GLU A 162 -10.07 -37.45 -20.00
CA GLU A 162 -10.78 -38.68 -20.40
C GLU A 162 -12.00 -38.91 -19.48
N GLY A 163 -13.19 -38.96 -20.08
CA GLY A 163 -14.24 -39.91 -19.70
C GLY A 163 -15.14 -39.65 -18.49
N LYS A 164 -16.36 -39.18 -18.78
CA LYS A 164 -17.67 -39.67 -18.31
C LYS A 164 -17.93 -39.96 -16.79
N LYS A 165 -18.99 -39.27 -16.33
CA LYS A 165 -20.13 -39.76 -15.52
C LYS A 165 -20.06 -39.74 -13.99
N ASP A 166 -21.16 -39.15 -13.47
CA ASP A 166 -21.86 -39.37 -12.20
C ASP A 166 -21.35 -38.75 -10.89
N ALA A 167 -22.32 -38.14 -10.23
CA ALA A 167 -22.23 -37.38 -9.00
C ALA A 167 -22.00 -38.27 -7.76
N LYS A 168 -21.11 -37.85 -6.86
CA LYS A 168 -21.33 -37.98 -5.41
C LYS A 168 -20.41 -37.05 -4.61
N LYS A 169 -21.02 -36.29 -3.69
CA LYS A 169 -20.38 -35.43 -2.68
C LYS A 169 -19.26 -36.17 -1.94
N VAL A 170 -18.08 -35.53 -1.83
CA VAL A 170 -17.11 -35.82 -0.76
C VAL A 170 -16.61 -34.48 -0.20
N LYS A 171 -16.66 -34.36 1.13
CA LYS A 171 -16.37 -33.15 1.92
C LYS A 171 -14.90 -32.71 1.82
N PRO A 172 -14.58 -31.42 2.03
CA PRO A 172 -13.21 -30.96 2.12
C PRO A 172 -12.55 -31.47 3.42
N VAL A 173 -11.43 -32.19 3.26
CA VAL A 173 -10.54 -32.57 4.37
C VAL A 173 -9.58 -31.41 4.61
N LEU A 174 -9.63 -30.83 5.82
CA LEU A 174 -8.60 -29.91 6.32
C LEU A 174 -7.26 -30.65 6.45
N PRO A 175 -6.12 -30.05 6.09
CA PRO A 175 -4.82 -30.61 6.46
C PRO A 175 -4.56 -30.43 7.96
N GLU A 176 -4.25 -31.55 8.61
CA GLU A 176 -3.87 -31.68 10.02
C GLU A 176 -2.57 -30.94 10.34
N VAL A 177 -2.53 -30.42 11.57
CA VAL A 177 -1.39 -29.77 12.21
C VAL A 177 -0.33 -30.83 12.52
N LEU A 178 0.87 -30.69 11.97
CA LEU A 178 2.04 -31.46 12.40
C LEU A 178 2.64 -30.82 13.66
N ILE A 179 2.28 -31.36 14.82
CA ILE A 179 3.05 -31.22 16.05
C ILE A 179 4.09 -32.35 16.03
N GLY A 180 5.37 -31.98 15.89
CA GLY A 180 6.49 -32.89 16.01
C GLY A 180 7.18 -32.71 17.36
N SER A 181 7.19 -33.77 18.15
CA SER A 181 7.80 -33.90 19.47
C SER A 181 9.34 -33.95 19.41
N TYR A 182 9.97 -33.45 20.47
CA TYR A 182 11.16 -34.03 21.11
C TYR A 182 10.86 -34.14 22.60
#